data_AF-A0A969F649-F1
#
_entry.id   AF-A0A969F649-F1
#
_cell.length_a   1.000
_cell.length_b   1.000
_cell.length_c   1.000
_cell.angle_alpha   90.00
_cell.angle_beta   90.00
_cell.angle_gamma   90.00
#
_symmetry.space_group_name_H-M   'P 1'
#
loop_
_entity.id
_entity.type
_entity.pdbx_description
1 polymer ?
#
loop_
_entity_poly.entity_id
_entity_poly.type
_entity_poly.pdbx_seq_one_letter_code
_entity_poly.pdbx_strand_id
1 'polypeptide(L)' 'MGLGLYVAKRIVQQHNGRIAAENNLTAGATFTVTLPRKQ' A
#
# COMPACT_ATOMS: atom_id res chain seq x y z
N MET A 1 -12.55 -12.91 -2.98
CA MET A 1 -12.98 -11.57 -2.49
C MET A 1 -11.75 -10.79 -2.04
N GLY A 2 -11.47 -9.63 -2.63
CA GLY A 2 -10.21 -8.86 -2.47
C GLY A 2 -10.39 -7.48 -1.82
N LEU A 3 -11.18 -7.41 -0.76
CA LEU A 3 -11.60 -6.12 -0.18
C LEU A 3 -10.50 -5.43 0.64
N GLY A 4 -9.63 -6.19 1.32
CA GLY A 4 -8.63 -5.62 2.23
C GLY A 4 -7.67 -4.65 1.54
N LEU A 5 -7.09 -5.04 0.40
CA LEU A 5 -6.18 -4.18 -0.36
C LEU A 5 -6.89 -2.96 -0.96
N TYR A 6 -8.15 -3.12 -1.35
CA TYR A 6 -8.96 -2.00 -1.84
C TYR A 6 -9.19 -0.94 -0.74
N VAL A 7 -9.56 -1.38 0.47
CA VAL A 7 -9.74 -0.50 1.63
C VAL A 7 -8.42 0.18 1.99
N ALA A 8 -7.32 -0.59 2.07
CA ALA A 8 -5.99 -0.04 2.35
C ALA A 8 -5.58 1.02 1.31
N LYS A 9 -5.80 0.77 0.02
CA LYS A 9 -5.54 1.74 -1.06
C LYS A 9 -6.33 3.03 -0.87
N ARG A 10 -7.62 2.94 -0.52
CA ARG A 10 -8.47 4.12 -0.27
C ARG A 10 -7.96 4.94 0.91
N ILE A 11 -7.59 4.30 2.01
CA ILE A 11 -7.03 4.98 3.20
C ILE A 11 -5.74 5.72 2.83
N VAL A 12 -4.81 5.04 2.15
CA VAL A 12 -3.53 5.64 1.75
C VAL A 12 -3.73 6.83 0.80
N GLN A 13 -4.65 6.72 -0.15
CA GLN A 13 -5.00 7.82 -1.06
C GLN A 13 -5.59 9.04 -0.34
N GLN A 14 -6.44 8.82 0.68
CA GLN A 14 -6.98 9.92 1.50
C GLN A 14 -5.89 10.69 2.27
N HIS A 15 -4.74 10.06 2.53
CA HIS A 15 -3.59 10.68 3.15
C HIS A 15 -2.59 11.25 2.12
N ASN A 16 -3.00 11.41 0.85
CA ASN A 16 -2.13 11.82 -0.26
C ASN A 16 -0.91 10.90 -0.45
N GLY A 17 -1.03 9.64 -0.04
CA GLY A 17 0.01 8.64 -0.14
C GLY A 17 -0.13 7.72 -1.34
N ARG A 18 0.80 6.76 -1.43
CA ARG A 18 0.80 5.68 -2.42
C ARG A 18 1.03 4.33 -1.75
N ILE A 19 0.39 3.29 -2.27
CA ILE A 19 0.64 1.89 -1.91
C ILE A 19 1.05 1.09 -3.15
N ALA A 20 2.06 0.24 -3.00
CA ALA A 20 2.51 -0.73 -4.00
C ALA A 20 2.55 -2.13 -3.38
N ALA A 21 2.36 -3.16 -4.20
CA ALA A 21 2.41 -4.56 -3.79
C ALA A 21 3.24 -5.32 -4.82
N GLU A 22 4.23 -6.06 -4.35
CA GLU A 22 5.16 -6.82 -5.17
C GLU A 22 5.32 -8.22 -4.57
N ASN A 23 5.42 -9.24 -5.43
CA ASN A 23 5.83 -10.57 -4.98
C ASN A 23 7.35 -10.58 -4.84
N ASN A 24 7.84 -11.18 -3.76
CA ASN A 24 9.28 -11.31 -3.55
C ASN A 24 9.82 -12.48 -4.38
N LEU A 25 11.07 -12.37 -4.82
CA LEU A 25 11.73 -13.37 -5.67
C LEU A 25 11.76 -14.78 -5.06
N THR A 26 11.92 -14.88 -3.74
CA THR A 26 12.07 -16.17 -3.05
C THR A 26 10.80 -16.61 -2.32
N ALA A 27 10.12 -15.71 -1.60
CA ALA A 27 8.87 -16.02 -0.91
C ALA A 27 8.12 -14.78 -0.39
N GLY A 28 6.79 -14.87 -0.40
CA GLY A 28 5.90 -13.85 0.16
C GLY A 28 5.68 -12.64 -0.73
N ALA A 29 5.11 -11.60 -0.15
CA ALA A 29 4.82 -10.34 -0.81
C ALA A 29 5.24 -9.17 0.06
N THR A 30 5.73 -8.11 -0.57
CA THR A 30 6.07 -6.85 0.09
C THR A 30 5.04 -5.80 -0.31
N PHE A 31 4.47 -5.14 0.69
CA PHE A 31 3.57 -4.00 0.51
C PHE A 31 4.27 -2.73 0.99
N THR A 32 4.50 -1.80 0.07
CA THR A 32 5.20 -0.54 0.37
C THR A 32 4.19 0.60 0.42
N VAL A 33 4.17 1.33 1.53
CA VAL A 33 3.32 2.52 1.73
C VAL A 33 4.22 3.75 1.83
N THR A 34 3.91 4.78 1.05
CA THR A 34 4.59 6.07 1.08
C THR A 34 3.59 7.16 1.44
N LEU A 35 3.89 7.96 2.45
CA LEU A 35 3.08 9.09 2.89
C LEU A 35 3.90 10.38 2.83
N PRO A 36 3.29 11.53 2.48
CA PRO A 36 3.94 12.82 2.64
C PRO A 36 4.29 13.08 4.10
N ARG A 37 5.52 13.53 4.38
CA ARG A 37 5.91 13.97 5.71
C ARG A 37 5.33 15.38 5.94
N LYS A 38 4.53 15.56 6.99
CA LYS A 38 4.17 16.91 7.43
C LYS A 38 5.45 17.62 7.90
N GLN A 39 5.68 18.83 7.41
CA GLN A 39 6.68 19.74 7.98
C GLN A 39 6.19 20.28 9.31
#